data_AF-A0A1K2I0Y2-F1
#
_entry.id   AF-A0A1K2I0Y2-F1
#
_cell.length_a   1.000
_cell.length_b   1.000
_cell.length_c   1.000
_cell.angle_alpha   90.00
_cell.angle_beta   90.00
_cell.angle_gamma   90.00
#
_symmetry.space_group_name_H-M   'P 1'
#
loop_
_entity.id
_entity.type
_entity.pdbx_description
1 polymer ?
#
loop_
_entity_poly.entity_id
_entity_poly.type
_entity_poly.pdbx_seq_one_letter_code
_entity_poly.pdbx_strand_id
1 'polypeptide(L)'
;MTPTETFTRKAPGICDRLLGDFPIRPDDAFAIVGNAGHESLGFTALQEITPVVKGSRGGWGWMQWTGPRRREFEAYCKRNKLDPSSDQANYSWLFIELNSTEKRAIGATVAASGLEEKVVAFEKSFLRAGIKHYPSRQNWARIAEKAAVRLRPEPVPPETKVAILEDEAKAANDRAIRNGTGAVSGAGGEVILVSNAERVADLVTLGLGAAFFVLMVFLGWKAFGHWRKSRDLKKAAILIGDAS
;
A
#
# COMPACT_ATOMS: atom_id res chain seq x y z
N MET A 1 6.77 0.34 27.60
CA MET A 1 6.58 0.98 26.29
C MET A 1 5.24 1.69 26.33
N THR A 2 5.19 2.97 25.97
CA THR A 2 3.95 3.75 25.91
C THR A 2 3.06 3.26 24.76
N PRO A 3 1.75 3.61 24.76
CA PRO A 3 0.88 3.39 23.60
C PRO A 3 1.47 3.90 22.29
N THR A 4 2.01 5.13 22.29
CA THR A 4 2.59 5.75 21.09
C THR A 4 3.84 5.04 20.61
N GLU A 5 4.72 4.61 21.52
CA GLU A 5 5.92 3.83 21.15
C GLU A 5 5.53 2.45 20.57
N THR A 6 4.56 1.78 21.18
CA THR A 6 4.06 0.48 20.71
C THR A 6 3.47 0.62 19.31
N PHE A 7 2.63 1.62 19.11
CA PHE A 7 2.03 1.90 17.82
C PHE A 7 3.06 2.28 16.76
N THR A 8 3.98 3.19 17.06
CA THR A 8 5.04 3.64 16.13
C THR A 8 5.90 2.48 15.67
N ARG A 9 6.19 1.52 16.55
CA ARG A 9 6.94 0.31 16.20
C ARG A 9 6.18 -0.64 15.28
N LYS A 10 4.86 -0.79 15.48
CA LYS A 10 4.05 -1.83 14.79
C LYS A 10 3.37 -1.32 13.52
N ALA A 11 2.93 -0.06 13.52
CA ALA A 11 2.11 0.51 12.45
C ALA A 11 2.74 0.39 11.06
N PRO A 12 4.05 0.60 10.85
CA PRO A 12 4.64 0.48 9.52
C PRO A 12 4.51 -0.92 8.93
N GLY A 13 4.85 -1.96 9.69
CA GLY A 13 4.71 -3.35 9.23
C GLY A 13 3.25 -3.74 8.96
N ILE A 14 2.29 -3.17 9.71
CA ILE A 14 0.86 -3.37 9.43
C ILE A 14 0.46 -2.67 8.13
N CYS A 15 0.95 -1.44 7.89
CA CYS A 15 0.70 -0.70 6.65
C CYS A 15 1.28 -1.45 5.44
N ASP A 16 2.49 -1.99 5.54
CA ASP A 16 3.13 -2.74 4.46
C ASP A 16 2.32 -3.98 4.09
N ARG A 17 1.78 -4.70 5.08
CA ARG A 17 0.89 -5.83 4.82
C ARG A 17 -0.40 -5.38 4.11
N LEU A 18 -1.02 -4.29 4.57
CA LEU A 18 -2.23 -3.76 3.93
C LEU A 18 -1.97 -3.34 2.47
N LEU A 19 -0.82 -2.73 2.20
CA LEU A 19 -0.42 -2.33 0.85
C LEU A 19 -0.11 -3.52 -0.06
N GLY A 20 0.39 -4.62 0.50
CA GLY A 20 0.61 -5.87 -0.23
C GLY A 20 -0.68 -6.64 -0.52
N ASP A 21 -1.65 -6.59 0.40
CA ASP A 21 -2.86 -7.40 0.34
C ASP A 21 -4.04 -6.71 -0.36
N PHE A 22 -4.06 -5.38 -0.41
CA PHE A 22 -5.16 -4.60 -0.97
C PHE A 22 -4.67 -3.58 -2.00
N PRO A 23 -5.48 -3.30 -3.06
CA PRO A 23 -5.15 -2.29 -4.07
C PRO A 23 -5.42 -0.88 -3.54
N ILE A 24 -4.67 -0.46 -2.51
CA ILE A 24 -4.83 0.81 -1.81
C ILE A 24 -3.53 1.61 -1.82
N ARG A 25 -3.63 2.89 -1.45
CA ARG A 25 -2.48 3.79 -1.33
C ARG A 25 -2.00 3.91 0.13
N PRO A 26 -0.81 4.47 0.39
CA PRO A 26 -0.30 4.64 1.75
C PRO A 26 -1.24 5.42 2.68
N ASP A 27 -1.88 6.47 2.19
CA ASP A 27 -2.85 7.28 2.94
C ASP A 27 -4.10 6.48 3.36
N ASP A 28 -4.55 5.53 2.53
CA ASP A 28 -5.62 4.59 2.90
C ASP A 28 -5.16 3.66 4.04
N ALA A 29 -3.95 3.11 3.95
CA ALA A 29 -3.39 2.23 4.97
C ALA A 29 -3.22 2.97 6.30
N PHE A 30 -2.71 4.20 6.28
CA PHE A 30 -2.58 5.05 7.48
C PHE A 30 -3.94 5.34 8.11
N ALA A 31 -4.99 5.56 7.31
CA ALA A 31 -6.34 5.78 7.81
C ALA A 31 -6.94 4.54 8.51
N ILE A 32 -6.72 3.34 7.93
CA ILE A 32 -7.14 2.06 8.52
C ILE A 32 -6.41 1.83 9.85
N VAL A 33 -5.08 1.96 9.84
CA VAL A 33 -4.24 1.71 11.01
C VAL A 33 -4.45 2.78 12.09
N GLY A 34 -4.71 4.04 11.71
CA GLY A 34 -5.05 5.12 12.64
C GLY A 34 -6.35 4.86 13.40
N ASN A 35 -7.36 4.31 12.73
CA ASN A 35 -8.57 3.84 13.39
C ASN A 35 -8.27 2.71 14.40
N ALA A 36 -7.49 1.71 14.01
CA ALA A 36 -7.07 0.64 14.90
C ALA A 36 -6.27 1.15 16.11
N GLY A 37 -5.45 2.18 15.93
CA GLY A 37 -4.72 2.86 17.00
C GLY A 37 -5.63 3.48 18.04
N HIS A 38 -6.73 4.10 17.62
CA HIS A 38 -7.74 4.62 18.55
C HIS A 38 -8.45 3.48 19.30
N GLU A 39 -8.95 2.48 18.57
CA GLU A 39 -9.72 1.36 19.13
C GLU A 39 -8.93 0.56 20.17
N SER A 40 -7.62 0.42 19.99
CA SER A 40 -6.79 -0.47 20.80
C SER A 40 -5.80 0.26 21.71
N LEU A 41 -5.94 1.58 21.86
CA LEU A 41 -4.98 2.43 22.56
C LEU A 41 -3.54 2.16 22.08
N GLY A 42 -3.27 2.34 20.79
CA GLY A 42 -1.95 2.07 20.21
C GLY A 42 -1.52 0.61 20.28
N PHE A 43 -2.46 -0.33 20.18
CA PHE A 43 -2.28 -1.78 20.31
C PHE A 43 -1.87 -2.28 21.71
N THR A 44 -2.03 -1.47 22.77
CA THR A 44 -1.73 -1.89 24.15
C THR A 44 -2.95 -2.36 24.93
N ALA A 45 -4.17 -2.05 24.47
CA ALA A 45 -5.42 -2.46 25.08
C ALA A 45 -6.26 -3.24 24.07
N LEU A 46 -6.23 -4.57 24.14
CA LEU A 46 -7.03 -5.43 23.25
C LEU A 46 -8.41 -5.73 23.82
N GLN A 47 -8.58 -5.73 25.13
CA GLN A 47 -9.86 -5.99 25.79
C GLN A 47 -10.55 -4.67 26.10
N GLU A 48 -11.84 -4.53 25.74
CA GLU A 48 -12.64 -3.38 26.14
C GLU A 48 -12.64 -3.24 27.66
N ILE A 49 -12.36 -2.02 28.15
CA ILE A 49 -12.19 -1.72 29.58
C ILE A 49 -13.55 -1.65 30.28
N THR A 50 -14.53 -0.99 29.66
CA THR A 50 -15.85 -0.74 30.27
C THR A 50 -16.96 -1.11 29.28
N PRO A 51 -17.35 -2.39 29.18
CA PRO A 51 -18.43 -2.83 28.31
C PRO A 51 -19.76 -2.14 28.67
N VAL A 52 -20.40 -1.52 27.68
CA VAL A 52 -21.71 -0.84 27.86
C VAL A 52 -22.81 -1.83 28.27
N VAL A 53 -22.76 -3.06 27.75
CA VAL A 53 -23.74 -4.10 28.05
C VAL A 53 -23.28 -4.86 29.29
N LYS A 54 -24.03 -4.74 30.38
CA LYS A 54 -23.76 -5.46 31.64
C LYS A 54 -23.67 -6.98 31.40
N GLY A 55 -22.59 -7.60 31.88
CA GLY A 55 -22.31 -9.02 31.70
C GLY A 55 -21.76 -9.40 30.32
N SER A 56 -21.64 -8.45 29.38
CA SER A 56 -20.91 -8.66 28.14
C SER A 56 -19.41 -8.74 28.40
N ARG A 57 -18.73 -9.55 27.59
CA ARG A 57 -17.26 -9.56 27.54
C ARG A 57 -16.70 -8.31 26.85
N GLY A 58 -17.54 -7.52 26.17
CA GLY A 58 -17.12 -6.32 25.44
C GLY A 58 -16.36 -6.61 24.14
N GLY A 59 -15.71 -5.57 23.61
CA GLY A 59 -14.83 -5.59 22.45
C GLY A 59 -13.53 -6.36 22.68
N TRP A 60 -12.98 -6.92 21.61
CA TRP A 60 -11.65 -7.53 21.60
C TRP A 60 -10.85 -7.17 20.35
N GLY A 61 -9.53 -7.09 20.51
CA GLY A 61 -8.56 -6.98 19.41
C GLY A 61 -8.36 -5.55 18.90
N TRP A 62 -7.58 -5.42 17.84
CA TRP A 62 -7.19 -4.13 17.24
C TRP A 62 -8.39 -3.27 16.84
N MET A 63 -9.47 -3.89 16.40
CA MET A 63 -10.65 -3.21 15.88
C MET A 63 -11.82 -3.20 16.87
N GLN A 64 -11.59 -3.63 18.12
CA GLN A 64 -12.62 -3.79 19.15
C GLN A 64 -13.85 -4.56 18.63
N TRP A 65 -13.63 -5.73 18.04
CA TRP A 65 -14.72 -6.59 17.60
C TRP A 65 -15.62 -6.94 18.79
N THR A 66 -16.90 -6.63 18.67
CA THR A 66 -17.92 -6.87 19.70
C THR A 66 -18.94 -7.90 19.22
N GLY A 67 -19.72 -8.47 20.16
CA GLY A 67 -20.88 -9.30 19.83
C GLY A 67 -20.56 -10.49 18.91
N PRO A 68 -21.33 -10.69 17.82
CA PRO A 68 -21.07 -11.76 16.85
C PRO A 68 -19.66 -11.72 16.23
N ARG A 69 -19.17 -10.53 15.85
CA ARG A 69 -17.83 -10.38 15.24
C ARG A 69 -16.72 -10.85 16.17
N ARG A 70 -16.84 -10.61 17.48
CA ARG A 70 -15.91 -11.14 18.48
C ARG A 70 -15.90 -12.67 18.50
N ARG A 71 -17.08 -13.28 18.54
CA ARG A 71 -17.20 -14.75 18.59
C ARG A 71 -16.62 -15.39 17.34
N GLU A 72 -16.84 -14.78 16.18
CA GLU A 72 -16.27 -15.23 14.91
C GLU A 72 -14.75 -15.12 14.90
N PHE A 73 -14.20 -14.00 15.39
CA PHE A 73 -12.75 -13.82 15.58
C PHE A 73 -12.14 -14.89 16.50
N GLU A 74 -12.73 -15.11 17.67
CA GLU A 74 -12.24 -16.09 18.64
C GLU A 74 -12.33 -17.52 18.10
N ALA A 75 -13.42 -17.83 17.38
CA ALA A 75 -13.57 -19.11 16.71
C ALA A 75 -12.54 -19.29 15.57
N TYR A 76 -12.25 -18.24 14.81
CA TYR A 76 -11.19 -18.23 13.80
C TYR A 76 -9.83 -18.52 14.45
N CYS A 77 -9.48 -17.82 15.53
CA CYS A 77 -8.23 -18.04 16.25
C CYS A 77 -8.11 -19.48 16.75
N LYS A 78 -9.18 -20.01 17.37
CA LYS A 78 -9.22 -21.39 17.86
C LYS A 78 -9.01 -22.41 16.73
N ARG A 79 -9.70 -22.26 15.61
CA ARG A 79 -9.57 -23.17 14.45
C ARG A 79 -8.17 -23.15 13.84
N ASN A 80 -7.52 -22.00 13.83
CA ASN A 80 -6.20 -21.80 13.22
C ASN A 80 -5.05 -21.90 14.22
N LYS A 81 -5.32 -22.25 15.49
CA LYS A 81 -4.33 -22.34 16.57
C LYS A 81 -3.52 -21.04 16.73
N LEU A 82 -4.17 -19.89 16.54
CA LEU A 82 -3.57 -18.57 16.72
C LEU A 82 -3.91 -18.03 18.11
N ASP A 83 -2.96 -17.34 18.73
CA ASP A 83 -3.22 -16.54 19.93
C ASP A 83 -4.05 -15.29 19.53
N PRO A 84 -5.27 -15.09 20.09
CA PRO A 84 -6.10 -13.92 19.81
C PRO A 84 -5.45 -12.58 20.15
N SER A 85 -4.39 -12.56 20.95
CA SER A 85 -3.62 -11.37 21.29
C SER A 85 -2.51 -11.04 20.27
N SER A 86 -2.17 -11.99 19.40
CA SER A 86 -1.07 -11.85 18.44
C SER A 86 -1.39 -10.92 17.27
N ASP A 87 -0.36 -10.28 16.73
CA ASP A 87 -0.46 -9.43 15.54
C ASP A 87 -0.93 -10.22 14.32
N GLN A 88 -0.49 -11.49 14.24
CA GLN A 88 -0.93 -12.39 13.18
C GLN A 88 -2.44 -12.61 13.24
N ALA A 89 -2.98 -12.97 14.40
CA ALA A 89 -4.42 -13.20 14.56
C ALA A 89 -5.23 -11.95 14.20
N ASN A 90 -4.87 -10.81 14.79
CA ASN A 90 -5.59 -9.55 14.59
C ASN A 90 -5.56 -9.10 13.13
N TYR A 91 -4.39 -9.13 12.49
CA TYR A 91 -4.30 -8.79 11.08
C TYR A 91 -5.05 -9.78 10.20
N SER A 92 -4.87 -11.08 10.39
CA SER A 92 -5.51 -12.08 9.53
C SER A 92 -7.03 -12.00 9.58
N TRP A 93 -7.61 -11.69 10.74
CA TRP A 93 -9.05 -11.47 10.83
C TRP A 93 -9.49 -10.16 10.18
N LEU A 94 -8.74 -9.07 10.37
CA LEU A 94 -8.98 -7.81 9.65
C LEU A 94 -8.96 -8.03 8.13
N PHE A 95 -7.97 -8.76 7.63
CA PHE A 95 -7.85 -9.13 6.22
C PHE A 95 -9.09 -9.89 5.73
N ILE A 96 -9.54 -10.90 6.47
CA ILE A 96 -10.73 -11.69 6.12
C ILE A 96 -11.97 -10.80 6.00
N GLU A 97 -12.22 -9.93 6.98
CA GLU A 97 -13.39 -9.05 6.94
C GLU A 97 -13.30 -8.04 5.78
N LEU A 98 -12.15 -7.41 5.58
CA LEU A 98 -11.92 -6.46 4.49
C LEU A 98 -11.98 -7.09 3.10
N ASN A 99 -11.78 -8.41 2.99
CA ASN A 99 -11.95 -9.15 1.74
C ASN A 99 -13.35 -9.79 1.58
N SER A 100 -14.23 -9.65 2.59
CA SER A 100 -15.55 -10.29 2.59
C SER A 100 -16.67 -9.37 3.09
N THR A 101 -17.13 -9.56 4.32
CA THR A 101 -18.31 -8.92 4.93
C THR A 101 -18.17 -7.40 5.03
N GLU A 102 -16.94 -6.90 5.17
CA GLU A 102 -16.64 -5.47 5.33
C GLU A 102 -15.89 -4.88 4.12
N LYS A 103 -15.90 -5.55 2.96
CA LYS A 103 -15.17 -5.10 1.75
C LYS A 103 -15.47 -3.67 1.30
N ARG A 104 -16.69 -3.19 1.59
CA ARG A 104 -17.12 -1.82 1.27
C ARG A 104 -16.25 -0.76 1.96
N ALA A 105 -15.64 -1.09 3.10
CA ALA A 105 -14.82 -0.17 3.85
C ALA A 105 -13.57 0.26 3.06
N ILE A 106 -12.95 -0.67 2.31
CA ILE A 106 -11.84 -0.34 1.41
C ILE A 106 -12.31 0.65 0.35
N GLY A 107 -13.41 0.34 -0.35
CA GLY A 107 -13.94 1.22 -1.40
C GLY A 107 -14.29 2.62 -0.89
N ALA A 108 -14.92 2.73 0.27
CA ALA A 108 -15.25 4.01 0.89
C ALA A 108 -14.00 4.81 1.29
N THR A 109 -12.97 4.14 1.81
CA THR A 109 -11.70 4.77 2.20
C THR A 109 -10.97 5.29 0.97
N VAL A 110 -10.82 4.46 -0.07
CA VAL A 110 -10.15 4.85 -1.32
C VAL A 110 -10.85 6.06 -1.98
N ALA A 111 -12.18 6.10 -1.94
CA ALA A 111 -12.98 7.18 -2.53
C ALA A 111 -12.90 8.52 -1.77
N ALA A 112 -12.48 8.53 -0.51
CA ALA A 112 -12.33 9.75 0.28
C ALA A 112 -11.04 10.50 -0.07
N SER A 113 -11.08 11.83 -0.03
CA SER A 113 -9.96 12.71 -0.35
C SER A 113 -9.27 13.20 0.91
N GLY A 114 -7.96 12.99 1.03
CA GLY A 114 -7.20 13.42 2.21
C GLY A 114 -7.20 12.38 3.33
N LEU A 115 -6.15 12.40 4.17
CA LEU A 115 -5.95 11.41 5.22
C LEU A 115 -7.08 11.45 6.26
N GLU A 116 -7.49 12.65 6.64
CA GLU A 116 -8.51 12.90 7.65
C GLU A 116 -9.89 12.36 7.25
N GLU A 117 -10.29 12.59 6.00
CA GLU A 117 -11.55 12.11 5.44
C GLU A 117 -11.51 10.60 5.22
N LYS A 118 -10.35 10.04 4.84
CA LYS A 118 -10.13 8.59 4.76
C LYS A 118 -10.33 7.91 6.12
N VAL A 119 -9.82 8.52 7.20
CA VAL A 119 -10.06 8.04 8.58
C VAL A 119 -11.55 8.01 8.90
N VAL A 120 -12.28 9.07 8.55
CA VAL A 120 -13.74 9.16 8.77
C VAL A 120 -14.48 8.13 7.92
N ALA A 121 -14.11 7.96 6.64
CA ALA A 121 -14.75 7.04 5.73
C ALA A 121 -14.59 5.59 6.18
N PHE A 122 -13.39 5.21 6.64
CA PHE A 122 -13.15 3.89 7.20
C PHE A 122 -13.93 3.67 8.49
N GLU A 123 -13.93 4.63 9.42
CA GLU A 123 -14.70 4.57 10.66
C GLU A 123 -16.18 4.31 10.37
N LYS A 124 -16.79 5.13 9.50
CA LYS A 124 -18.22 5.02 9.16
C LYS A 124 -18.55 3.71 8.46
N SER A 125 -17.61 3.16 7.70
CA SER A 125 -17.86 2.00 6.85
C SER A 125 -17.55 0.68 7.53
N PHE A 126 -16.58 0.61 8.45
CA PHE A 126 -16.11 -0.62 9.10
C PHE A 126 -16.47 -0.69 10.59
N LEU A 127 -16.19 0.37 11.35
CA LEU A 127 -16.29 0.37 12.82
C LEU A 127 -17.70 0.75 13.27
N ARG A 128 -18.24 1.83 12.69
CA ARG A 128 -19.58 2.37 13.00
C ARG A 128 -19.73 2.62 14.51
N ALA A 129 -18.71 3.19 15.13
CA ALA A 129 -18.68 3.45 16.57
C ALA A 129 -19.79 4.44 16.97
N GLY A 130 -20.36 4.28 18.17
CA GLY A 130 -21.35 5.22 18.69
C GLY A 130 -20.75 6.61 18.91
N ILE A 131 -19.59 6.67 19.58
CA ILE A 131 -18.82 7.89 19.77
C ILE A 131 -17.61 7.86 18.84
N LYS A 132 -17.47 8.90 18.02
CA LYS A 132 -16.57 8.88 16.88
C LYS A 132 -15.13 9.21 17.20
N HIS A 133 -14.83 10.12 18.14
CA HIS A 133 -13.45 10.52 18.48
C HIS A 133 -12.52 10.78 17.28
N TYR A 134 -13.01 11.41 16.20
CA TYR A 134 -12.22 11.64 14.99
C TYR A 134 -10.86 12.33 15.24
N PRO A 135 -10.74 13.35 16.12
CA PRO A 135 -9.44 13.95 16.40
C PRO A 135 -8.39 12.94 16.89
N SER A 136 -8.79 11.97 17.72
CA SER A 136 -7.89 10.92 18.21
C SER A 136 -7.49 9.95 17.09
N ARG A 137 -8.46 9.49 16.29
CA ARG A 137 -8.21 8.59 15.14
C ARG A 137 -7.29 9.22 14.10
N GLN A 138 -7.53 10.50 13.78
CA GLN A 138 -6.71 11.28 12.85
C GLN A 138 -5.30 11.50 13.40
N ASN A 139 -5.16 11.75 14.70
CA ASN A 139 -3.83 11.83 15.33
C ASN A 139 -3.05 10.52 15.19
N TRP A 140 -3.69 9.37 15.43
CA TRP A 140 -3.07 8.06 15.21
C TRP A 140 -2.69 7.82 13.75
N ALA A 141 -3.54 8.24 12.80
CA ALA A 141 -3.22 8.13 11.38
C ALA A 141 -1.98 8.94 10.99
N ARG A 142 -1.83 10.17 11.52
CA ARG A 142 -0.62 10.99 11.31
C ARG A 142 0.61 10.39 11.97
N ILE A 143 0.47 9.72 13.12
CA ILE A 143 1.57 8.98 13.74
C ILE A 143 1.99 7.81 12.85
N ALA A 144 1.03 7.08 12.25
CA ALA A 144 1.32 6.00 11.32
C ALA A 144 2.08 6.49 10.07
N GLU A 145 1.62 7.60 9.49
CA GLU A 145 2.28 8.27 8.36
C GLU A 145 3.75 8.61 8.70
N LYS A 146 3.98 9.32 9.81
CA LYS A 146 5.33 9.69 10.26
C LYS A 146 6.21 8.47 10.54
N ALA A 147 5.65 7.44 11.16
CA ALA A 147 6.37 6.20 11.46
C ALA A 147 6.79 5.45 10.19
N ALA A 148 5.92 5.42 9.18
CA ALA A 148 6.20 4.76 7.90
C ALA A 148 7.27 5.51 7.08
N VAL A 149 7.25 6.85 7.08
CA VAL A 149 8.30 7.66 6.44
C VAL A 149 9.67 7.36 7.05
N ARG A 150 9.76 7.29 8.38
CA ARG A 150 11.02 7.05 9.09
C ARG A 150 11.66 5.67 8.82
N LEU A 151 10.86 4.67 8.43
CA LEU A 151 11.36 3.32 8.14
C LEU A 151 11.64 3.06 6.66
N ARG A 152 11.26 3.99 5.77
CA ARG A 152 11.83 4.01 4.42
C ARG A 152 13.28 4.50 4.57
N PRO A 153 14.27 3.87 3.92
CA PRO A 153 15.59 4.47 3.86
C PRO A 153 15.42 5.88 3.30
N GLU A 154 15.93 6.88 4.02
CA GLU A 154 15.92 8.28 3.55
C GLU A 154 16.39 8.28 2.09
N PRO A 155 15.74 9.04 1.19
CA PRO A 155 16.26 9.22 -0.13
C PRO A 155 17.70 9.70 0.02
N VAL A 156 18.64 8.90 -0.52
CA VAL A 156 20.07 9.22 -0.48
C VAL A 156 20.20 10.68 -0.91
N PRO A 157 20.76 11.56 -0.06
CA PRO A 157 20.83 12.97 -0.38
C PRO A 157 21.46 13.17 -1.77
N PRO A 158 21.00 14.13 -2.59
CA PRO A 158 21.50 14.31 -3.96
C PRO A 158 23.02 14.34 -4.03
N GLU A 159 23.67 14.97 -3.05
CA GLU A 159 25.12 15.03 -2.89
C GLU A 159 25.77 13.66 -2.63
N THR A 160 25.12 12.80 -1.87
CA THR A 160 25.59 11.44 -1.60
C THR A 160 25.38 10.53 -2.81
N LYS A 161 24.30 10.75 -3.56
CA LYS A 161 24.03 10.02 -4.80
C LYS A 161 25.06 10.36 -5.88
N VAL A 162 25.46 11.62 -6.00
CA VAL A 162 26.53 12.05 -6.90
C VAL A 162 27.86 11.41 -6.49
N ALA A 163 28.22 11.45 -5.20
CA ALA A 163 29.46 10.85 -4.71
C ALA A 163 29.52 9.33 -4.98
N ILE A 164 28.42 8.60 -4.76
CA ILE A 164 28.34 7.16 -5.07
C ILE A 164 28.53 6.91 -6.56
N LEU A 165 27.90 7.71 -7.43
CA LEU A 165 28.03 7.56 -8.88
C LEU A 165 29.45 7.91 -9.37
N GLU A 166 30.11 8.89 -8.76
CA GLU A 166 31.49 9.26 -9.06
C GLU A 166 32.47 8.15 -8.62
N ASP A 167 32.27 7.57 -7.44
CA ASP A 167 33.07 6.46 -6.94
C ASP A 167 32.87 5.18 -7.78
N GLU A 168 31.63 4.89 -8.18
CA GLU A 168 31.31 3.77 -9.08
C GLU A 168 31.92 3.97 -10.48
N ALA A 169 31.85 5.19 -11.03
CA ALA A 169 32.46 5.52 -12.31
C ALA A 169 33.99 5.41 -12.27
N LYS A 170 34.62 5.86 -11.17
CA LYS A 170 36.06 5.73 -10.95
C LYS A 170 36.47 4.27 -10.80
N ALA A 171 35.74 3.48 -10.01
CA ALA A 171 35.99 2.05 -9.85
C ALA A 171 35.81 1.26 -11.15
N ALA A 172 34.84 1.64 -11.99
CA ALA A 172 34.64 1.09 -13.32
C ALA A 172 35.81 1.44 -14.27
N ASN A 173 36.27 2.68 -14.24
CA ASN A 173 37.42 3.13 -15.02
C ASN A 173 38.72 2.42 -14.61
N ASP A 174 38.99 2.31 -13.31
CA ASP A 174 40.15 1.59 -12.78
C ASP A 174 40.12 0.10 -13.16
N ARG A 175 38.92 -0.50 -13.20
CA ARG A 175 38.72 -1.88 -13.67
C ARG A 175 38.98 -2.01 -15.17
N ALA A 176 38.55 -1.04 -15.98
CA ALA A 176 38.77 -1.03 -17.43
C ALA A 176 40.26 -0.86 -17.79
N ILE A 177 41.00 -0.05 -17.02
CA ILE A 177 42.46 0.10 -17.15
C ILE A 177 43.18 -1.19 -16.77
N ARG A 178 42.84 -1.80 -15.61
CA ARG A 178 43.45 -3.07 -15.17
C ARG A 178 43.20 -4.23 -16.14
N ASN A 179 42.05 -4.26 -16.80
CA ASN A 179 41.69 -5.32 -17.74
C ASN A 179 42.21 -5.08 -19.17
N GLY A 180 43.03 -4.05 -19.42
CA GLY A 180 43.64 -3.78 -20.72
C GLY A 180 42.67 -3.33 -21.83
N THR A 181 41.44 -2.95 -21.46
CA THR A 181 40.39 -2.46 -22.38
C THR A 181 40.33 -0.93 -22.44
N GLY A 182 41.16 -0.22 -21.67
CA GLY A 182 41.33 1.23 -21.79
C GLY A 182 42.09 1.57 -23.06
N ALA A 183 41.52 2.41 -23.92
CA ALA A 183 42.09 2.80 -25.19
C ALA A 183 43.57 3.24 -25.06
N VAL A 184 44.41 2.58 -25.84
CA VAL A 184 45.84 2.86 -26.00
C VAL A 184 45.99 4.13 -26.84
N SER A 185 46.84 5.05 -26.37
CA SER A 185 47.34 6.17 -27.17
C SER A 185 48.24 5.64 -28.30
N GLY A 186 47.73 5.66 -29.52
CA GLY A 186 48.50 5.47 -30.75
C GLY A 186 48.96 6.83 -31.29
N ALA A 187 50.23 6.94 -31.62
CA ALA A 187 50.84 8.13 -32.19
C ALA A 187 50.22 8.51 -33.55
N GLY A 188 49.86 9.79 -33.70
CA GLY A 188 49.53 10.44 -34.97
C GLY A 188 48.08 10.30 -35.43
N GLY A 189 47.35 11.42 -35.42
CA GLY A 189 46.07 11.57 -36.12
C GLY A 189 44.86 11.72 -35.19
N GLU A 190 44.32 12.94 -35.17
CA GLU A 190 42.95 13.35 -34.82
C GLU A 190 42.18 12.51 -33.77
N VAL A 191 42.08 13.06 -32.56
CA VAL A 191 41.20 12.55 -31.50
C VAL A 191 39.75 12.87 -31.87
N ILE A 192 39.01 11.89 -32.39
CA ILE A 192 37.54 11.96 -32.43
C ILE A 192 37.05 11.66 -31.01
N LEU A 193 36.71 12.72 -30.27
CA LEU A 193 35.90 12.62 -29.06
C LEU A 193 34.48 12.19 -29.48
N VAL A 194 34.23 10.89 -29.59
CA VAL A 194 32.84 10.40 -29.62
C VAL A 194 32.29 10.60 -28.21
N SER A 195 31.60 11.72 -28.02
CA SER A 195 30.96 12.04 -26.75
C SER A 195 29.97 10.94 -26.38
N ASN A 196 29.94 10.55 -25.11
CA ASN A 196 28.96 9.61 -24.55
C ASN A 196 27.50 10.08 -24.68
N ALA A 197 27.23 11.26 -25.24
CA ALA A 197 25.89 11.79 -25.44
C ALA A 197 25.07 10.92 -26.43
N GLU A 198 25.69 10.30 -27.43
CA GLU A 198 24.95 9.52 -28.44
C GLU A 198 24.46 8.16 -27.91
N ARG A 199 25.20 7.50 -27.00
CA ARG A 199 24.75 6.23 -26.40
C ARG A 199 23.62 6.39 -25.38
N VAL A 200 23.46 7.58 -24.79
CA VAL A 200 22.35 7.90 -23.89
C VAL A 200 21.07 8.17 -24.69
N ALA A 201 21.18 8.73 -25.90
CA ALA A 201 20.04 8.92 -26.79
C ALA A 201 19.43 7.57 -27.24
N ASP A 202 20.23 6.55 -27.50
CA ASP A 202 19.73 5.22 -27.91
C ASP A 202 18.99 4.48 -26.78
N LEU A 203 19.44 4.61 -25.53
CA LEU A 203 18.79 4.02 -24.36
C LEU A 203 17.47 4.72 -23.99
N VAL A 204 17.41 6.05 -24.15
CA VAL A 204 16.16 6.82 -23.96
C VAL A 204 15.14 6.49 -25.06
N THR A 205 15.59 6.27 -26.29
CA THR A 205 14.72 5.92 -27.42
C THR A 205 14.14 4.50 -27.29
N LEU A 206 14.92 3.53 -26.79
CA LEU A 206 14.46 2.18 -26.47
C LEU A 206 13.50 2.15 -25.26
N GLY A 207 13.77 2.96 -24.22
CA GLY A 207 12.91 3.05 -23.03
C GLY A 207 11.54 3.69 -23.31
N LEU A 208 11.50 4.74 -24.14
CA LEU A 208 10.25 5.38 -24.56
C LEU A 208 9.41 4.47 -25.48
N GLY A 209 10.06 3.69 -26.35
CA GLY A 209 9.39 2.71 -27.21
C GLY A 209 8.66 1.61 -26.43
N ALA A 210 9.29 1.09 -25.37
CA ALA A 210 8.67 0.06 -24.51
C ALA A 210 7.45 0.60 -23.74
N ALA A 211 7.54 1.83 -23.21
CA ALA A 211 6.41 2.48 -22.53
C ALA A 211 5.24 2.77 -23.49
N PHE A 212 5.53 3.17 -24.73
CA PHE A 212 4.52 3.39 -25.76
C PHE A 212 3.82 2.09 -26.18
N PHE A 213 4.56 0.99 -26.28
CA PHE A 213 4.00 -0.32 -26.63
C PHE A 213 3.05 -0.84 -25.53
N VAL A 214 3.43 -0.71 -24.26
CA VAL A 214 2.57 -1.10 -23.12
C VAL A 214 1.29 -0.25 -23.08
N LEU A 215 1.39 1.05 -23.35
CA LEU A 215 0.22 1.94 -23.41
C LEU A 215 -0.73 1.58 -24.57
N MET A 216 -0.20 1.27 -25.75
CA MET A 216 -0.98 0.83 -26.92
C MET A 216 -1.71 -0.49 -26.66
N VAL A 217 -1.05 -1.48 -26.03
CA VAL A 217 -1.68 -2.74 -25.66
C VAL A 217 -2.79 -2.54 -24.63
N PHE A 218 -2.58 -1.66 -23.64
CA PHE A 218 -3.59 -1.34 -22.62
C PHE A 218 -4.81 -0.61 -23.20
N LEU A 219 -4.60 0.36 -24.08
CA LEU A 219 -5.69 1.08 -24.76
C LEU A 219 -6.45 0.17 -25.74
N GLY A 220 -5.74 -0.68 -26.48
CA GLY A 220 -6.35 -1.69 -27.35
C GLY A 220 -7.22 -2.69 -26.57
N TRP A 221 -6.76 -3.14 -25.40
CA TRP A 221 -7.53 -4.06 -24.55
C TRP A 221 -8.79 -3.40 -23.96
N LYS A 222 -8.72 -2.13 -23.55
CA LYS A 222 -9.91 -1.38 -23.10
C LYS A 222 -10.91 -1.14 -24.24
N ALA A 223 -10.44 -0.77 -25.43
CA ALA A 223 -11.29 -0.59 -26.60
C ALA A 223 -11.98 -1.90 -27.02
N PHE A 224 -11.25 -3.02 -27.00
CA PHE A 224 -11.80 -4.35 -27.28
C PHE A 224 -12.85 -4.79 -26.23
N GLY A 225 -12.61 -4.53 -24.94
CA GLY A 225 -13.57 -4.79 -23.88
C GLY A 225 -14.88 -4.01 -24.05
N HIS A 226 -14.79 -2.73 -24.44
CA HIS A 226 -15.97 -1.91 -24.74
C HIS A 226 -16.73 -2.38 -25.98
N TRP A 227 -16.00 -2.78 -27.04
CA TRP A 227 -16.61 -3.32 -28.25
C TRP A 227 -17.34 -4.65 -28.01
N ARG A 228 -16.77 -5.56 -27.21
CA ARG A 228 -17.43 -6.81 -26.85
C ARG A 228 -18.73 -6.58 -26.07
N LYS A 229 -18.70 -5.70 -25.07
CA LYS A 229 -19.88 -5.36 -24.26
C LYS A 229 -21.00 -4.74 -25.10
N SER A 230 -20.68 -3.91 -26.10
CA SER A 230 -21.67 -3.31 -27.00
C SER A 230 -22.27 -4.31 -28.00
N ARG A 231 -21.51 -5.32 -28.45
CA ARG A 231 -22.05 -6.42 -29.27
C ARG A 231 -23.01 -7.31 -28.48
N ASP A 232 -22.69 -7.62 -27.24
CA ASP A 232 -23.54 -8.47 -26.40
C ASP A 232 -24.87 -7.77 -26.06
N LEU A 233 -24.85 -6.45 -25.82
CA LEU A 233 -26.06 -5.65 -25.63
C LEU A 233 -26.94 -5.57 -26.89
N LYS A 234 -26.33 -5.46 -28.09
CA LYS A 234 -27.07 -5.48 -29.35
C LYS A 234 -27.71 -6.85 -29.65
N LYS A 235 -27.05 -7.96 -29.30
CA LYS A 235 -27.64 -9.30 -29.41
C LYS A 235 -28.81 -9.51 -28.43
N ALA A 236 -28.68 -9.00 -27.21
CA ALA A 236 -29.76 -9.07 -26.22
C ALA A 236 -30.98 -8.23 -26.63
N ALA A 237 -30.79 -7.09 -27.27
CA ALA A 237 -31.89 -6.25 -27.78
C ALA A 237 -32.64 -6.89 -28.95
N ILE A 238 -31.96 -7.63 -29.84
CA ILE A 238 -32.60 -8.35 -30.96
C ILE A 238 -33.49 -9.50 -30.45
N LEU A 239 -33.07 -10.21 -29.40
CA LEU A 239 -33.86 -11.31 -28.82
C LEU A 239 -35.13 -10.86 -28.09
N ILE A 240 -35.25 -9.57 -27.75
CA ILE A 240 -36.43 -9.01 -27.07
C ILE A 240 -37.44 -8.42 -28.07
N GLY A 241 -37.01 -8.10 -29.30
CA GLY A 241 -37.87 -7.54 -30.35
C GLY A 241 -38.70 -8.53 -31.16
N ASP A 242 -38.38 -9.83 -31.11
CA ASP A 242 -39.09 -10.90 -31.84
C ASP A 242 -40.16 -11.62 -30.98
N ALA A 243 -40.47 -11.09 -29.79
CA ALA A 243 -41.39 -11.70 -28.81
C ALA A 243 -42.70 -10.91 -28.57
N SER A 244 -43.12 -10.07 -29.52
CA SER A 244 -44.36 -9.28 -29.45
C SER A 244 -45.15 -9.35 -30.75
#